data_AF-A0AAP8GER5-F1
#
_entry.id   AF-A0AAP8GER5-F1
#
_cell.length_a   1.000
_cell.length_b   1.000
_cell.length_c   1.000
_cell.angle_alpha   90.00
_cell.angle_beta   90.00
_cell.angle_gamma   90.00
#
_symmetry.space_group_name_H-M   'P 1'
#
loop_
_entity.id
_entity.type
_entity.pdbx_description
1 polymer ?
#
loop_
_entity_poly.entity_id
_entity_poly.type
_entity_poly.pdbx_seq_one_letter_code
_entity_poly.pdbx_strand_id
1 'polypeptide(L)'
;MAYDGLFTKKMVESLQFLTTGRVHKINQPDNDTILMVVRQNRQNHQLLLSIHPNFSRLQLTTKKYDNPFNPPMFARVFRKHLEGGIIES
;
A
#
# COMPACT_ATOMS: atom_id res chain seq x y z
N MET A 1 -19.71 6.85 0.01
CA MET A 1 -19.25 8.00 0.81
C MET A 1 -17.99 8.54 0.17
N ALA A 2 -17.81 9.85 0.14
CA ALA A 2 -16.58 10.44 -0.39
C ALA A 2 -15.39 10.04 0.49
N TYR A 3 -14.21 9.86 -0.11
CA TYR A 3 -12.96 9.70 0.64
C TYR A 3 -12.52 11.09 1.12
N ASP A 4 -13.21 11.60 2.14
CA ASP A 4 -13.01 12.94 2.69
C ASP A 4 -11.96 12.96 3.82
N GLY A 5 -11.72 14.14 4.41
CA GLY A 5 -10.74 14.30 5.48
C GLY A 5 -11.10 13.53 6.77
N LEU A 6 -12.39 13.41 7.09
CA LEU A 6 -12.83 12.70 8.30
C LEU A 6 -12.61 11.20 8.14
N PHE A 7 -12.96 10.65 6.97
CA PHE A 7 -12.67 9.27 6.63
C PHE A 7 -11.17 9.02 6.60
N THR A 8 -10.38 9.93 6.01
CA THR A 8 -8.91 9.83 5.97
C THR A 8 -8.33 9.74 7.38
N LYS A 9 -8.77 10.57 8.33
CA LYS A 9 -8.34 10.48 9.73
C LYS A 9 -8.62 9.12 10.34
N LYS A 10 -9.85 8.60 10.17
CA LYS A 10 -10.24 7.27 10.68
C LYS A 10 -9.47 6.14 10.02
N MET A 11 -9.18 6.26 8.72
CA MET A 11 -8.34 5.31 8.01
C MET A 11 -6.91 5.29 8.54
N VAL A 12 -6.29 6.46 8.76
CA VAL A 12 -4.95 6.55 9.35
C VAL A 12 -4.92 5.95 10.75
N GLU A 13 -5.90 6.28 11.60
CA GLU A 13 -6.07 5.68 12.93
C GLU A 13 -6.15 4.14 12.84
N SER A 14 -6.90 3.60 11.88
CA SER A 14 -7.05 2.15 11.69
C SER A 14 -5.77 1.44 11.23
N LEU A 15 -4.80 2.18 10.69
CA LEU A 15 -3.54 1.65 10.13
C LEU A 15 -2.35 1.82 11.06
N GLN A 16 -2.51 2.52 12.19
CA GLN A 16 -1.45 2.75 13.17
C GLN A 16 -0.80 1.45 13.67
N PHE A 17 -1.51 0.32 13.66
CA PHE A 17 -0.93 -0.97 14.03
C PHE A 17 0.20 -1.43 13.09
N LEU A 18 0.32 -0.85 11.88
CA LEU A 18 1.38 -1.12 10.91
C LEU A 18 2.69 -0.39 11.23
N THR A 19 2.70 0.57 12.16
CA THR A 19 3.93 1.16 12.69
C THR A 19 4.86 0.07 13.19
N THR A 20 6.18 0.28 13.08
CA THR A 20 7.25 -0.72 13.25
C THR A 20 7.19 -1.92 12.28
N GLY A 21 6.20 -1.99 11.41
CA GLY A 21 6.08 -3.01 10.38
C GLY A 21 7.13 -2.84 9.29
N ARG A 22 7.59 -3.95 8.71
CA ARG A 22 8.57 -3.95 7.63
C ARG A 22 7.89 -4.05 6.28
N VAL A 23 8.25 -3.17 5.34
CA VAL A 23 7.81 -3.26 3.95
C VAL A 23 8.46 -4.49 3.31
N HIS A 24 7.66 -5.53 3.08
CA HIS A 24 8.14 -6.83 2.61
C HIS A 24 8.14 -6.96 1.10
N LYS A 25 7.14 -6.36 0.41
CA LYS A 25 7.00 -6.43 -1.04
C LYS A 25 6.22 -5.24 -1.55
N ILE A 26 6.59 -4.71 -2.71
CA ILE A 26 5.84 -3.65 -3.40
C ILE A 26 5.50 -4.13 -4.82
N ASN A 27 4.25 -3.99 -5.26
CA ASN A 27 3.84 -4.28 -6.64
C ASN A 27 2.96 -3.16 -7.20
N GLN A 28 2.91 -3.09 -8.52
CA GLN A 28 2.08 -2.13 -9.25
C GLN A 28 1.24 -2.92 -10.27
N PRO A 29 0.00 -3.32 -9.94
CA PRO A 29 -0.87 -4.07 -10.86
C PRO A 29 -1.32 -3.23 -12.06
N ASP A 30 -1.54 -1.93 -11.87
CA ASP A 30 -1.93 -0.97 -12.91
C ASP A 30 -1.23 0.38 -12.69
N ASN A 31 -1.43 1.33 -13.60
CA ASN A 31 -0.75 2.62 -13.57
C ASN A 31 -1.10 3.47 -12.32
N ASP A 32 -2.28 3.27 -11.75
CA ASP A 32 -2.84 4.13 -10.72
C ASP A 32 -2.86 3.46 -9.34
N THR A 33 -2.34 2.24 -9.22
CA THR A 33 -2.45 1.43 -8.00
C THR A 33 -1.12 0.82 -7.61
N ILE A 34 -0.75 0.99 -6.33
CA ILE A 34 0.35 0.29 -5.68
C ILE A 34 -0.20 -0.64 -4.60
N LEU A 35 0.38 -1.83 -4.54
CA LEU A 35 0.17 -2.81 -3.48
C LEU A 35 1.45 -2.94 -2.67
N MET A 36 1.42 -2.53 -1.42
CA MET A 36 2.51 -2.66 -0.47
C MET A 36 2.14 -3.73 0.56
N VAL A 37 2.95 -4.79 0.62
CA VAL A 37 2.83 -5.81 1.67
C VAL A 37 3.71 -5.40 2.83
N VAL A 38 3.09 -5.13 3.97
CA VAL A 38 3.76 -4.81 5.23
C VAL A 38 3.69 -6.04 6.12
N ARG A 39 4.85 -6.53 6.57
CA ARG A 39 4.93 -7.60 7.55
C ARG A 39 4.98 -6.99 8.94
N GLN A 40 3.96 -7.25 9.75
CA GLN A 40 3.86 -6.76 11.11
C GLN A 40 3.24 -7.82 12.02
N ASN A 41 3.76 -7.97 13.24
CA ASN A 41 3.32 -8.98 14.20
C ASN A 41 3.20 -10.39 13.60
N ARG A 42 4.20 -10.78 12.80
CA ARG A 42 4.29 -12.05 12.05
C ARG A 42 3.21 -12.28 10.98
N GLN A 43 2.34 -11.31 10.74
CA GLN A 43 1.30 -11.33 9.70
C GLN A 43 1.69 -10.42 8.53
N ASN A 44 1.17 -10.74 7.34
CA ASN A 44 1.35 -9.92 6.15
C ASN A 44 0.06 -9.15 5.89
N HIS A 45 0.15 -7.82 5.84
CA HIS A 45 -0.96 -6.92 5.57
C HIS A 45 -0.72 -6.27 4.21
N GLN A 46 -1.70 -6.38 3.32
CA GLN A 46 -1.60 -5.81 1.99
C GLN A 46 -2.33 -4.46 1.97
N LEU A 47 -1.55 -3.39 1.87
CA LEU A 47 -2.01 -2.03 1.75
C LEU A 47 -2.12 -1.67 0.27
N LEU A 48 -3.31 -1.25 -0.14
CA LEU A 48 -3.58 -0.70 -1.47
C LEU A 48 -3.54 0.82 -1.39
N LEU A 49 -2.76 1.43 -2.27
CA LEU A 49 -2.70 2.86 -2.50
C LEU A 49 -3.16 3.10 -3.93
N SER A 50 -4.29 3.77 -4.12
CA SER A 50 -4.82 4.11 -5.44
C SER A 50 -4.90 5.62 -5.61
N ILE A 51 -4.43 6.08 -6.76
CA ILE A 51 -4.53 7.47 -7.23
C ILE A 51 -5.54 7.61 -8.37
N HIS A 52 -6.37 6.59 -8.62
CA HIS A 52 -7.36 6.62 -9.69
C HIS A 52 -8.31 7.82 -9.53
N PRO A 53 -8.59 8.62 -10.59
CA PRO A 53 -9.31 9.90 -10.47
C PRO A 53 -10.66 9.82 -9.74
N ASN A 54 -11.39 8.73 -9.94
CA ASN A 54 -12.71 8.51 -9.32
C ASN A 54 -12.68 7.60 -8.07
N PHE A 55 -11.57 6.88 -7.84
CA PHE A 55 -11.49 5.83 -6.83
C PHE A 55 -10.23 5.91 -5.96
N SER A 56 -9.64 7.11 -5.88
CA SER A 56 -8.44 7.36 -5.08
C SER A 56 -8.70 7.05 -3.62
N ARG A 57 -7.91 6.15 -3.05
CA ARG A 57 -8.09 5.67 -1.69
C ARG A 57 -6.86 4.94 -1.20
N LEU A 58 -6.78 4.81 0.12
CA LEU A 58 -5.81 3.98 0.79
C LEU A 58 -6.56 3.02 1.72
N GLN A 59 -6.26 1.72 1.64
CA GLN A 59 -6.99 0.71 2.41
C GLN A 59 -6.20 -0.59 2.55
N LEU A 60 -6.53 -1.39 3.56
CA LEU A 60 -6.16 -2.81 3.56
C LEU A 60 -7.02 -3.57 2.55
N THR A 61 -6.44 -4.62 1.96
CA THR A 61 -7.15 -5.47 1.02
C THR A 61 -6.74 -6.93 1.15
N THR A 62 -7.69 -7.83 0.94
CA THR A 62 -7.47 -9.28 0.83
C THR A 62 -7.63 -9.75 -0.61
N LYS A 63 -7.95 -8.84 -1.54
CA LYS A 63 -8.07 -9.17 -2.96
C LYS A 63 -6.71 -9.53 -3.53
N LYS A 64 -6.69 -10.56 -4.38
CA LYS A 64 -5.57 -10.86 -5.25
C LYS A 64 -5.63 -9.95 -6.46
N TYR A 65 -4.48 -9.44 -6.87
CA TYR A 65 -4.31 -8.63 -8.06
C TYR A 65 -3.26 -9.27 -8.93
N ASP A 66 -3.54 -9.32 -10.22
CA ASP A 66 -2.58 -9.78 -11.21
C ASP A 66 -1.50 -8.72 -11.38
N ASN A 67 -0.25 -9.15 -11.39
CA ASN A 67 0.88 -8.25 -11.56
C ASN A 67 1.43 -8.43 -12.98
N PRO A 68 1.82 -7.34 -13.65
CA PRO A 68 2.46 -7.45 -14.95
C PRO A 68 3.74 -8.27 -14.85
N PHE A 69 4.05 -9.03 -15.90
CA PHE A 69 5.26 -9.87 -15.95
C PHE A 69 6.53 -9.05 -15.76
N ASN A 70 6.58 -7.86 -16.38
CA ASN A 70 7.66 -6.90 -16.21
C ASN A 70 7.20 -5.76 -15.27
N PRO A 71 7.87 -5.53 -14.13
CA PRO A 71 7.54 -4.42 -13.24
C PRO A 71 7.72 -3.07 -13.94
N PRO A 72 6.74 -2.15 -13.85
CA PRO A 72 6.88 -0.79 -14.34
C PRO A 72 8.09 -0.08 -13.72
N MET A 73 8.62 0.95 -14.41
CA MET A 73 9.79 1.69 -13.94
C MET A 73 9.57 2.31 -12.56
N PHE A 74 8.39 2.88 -12.33
CA PHE A 74 8.01 3.45 -11.03
C PHE A 74 8.09 2.40 -9.91
N ALA A 75 7.48 1.21 -10.10
CA ALA A 75 7.59 0.12 -9.14
C ALA A 75 9.05 -0.27 -8.81
N ARG A 76 9.96 -0.25 -9.80
CA ARG A 76 11.38 -0.55 -9.56
C ARG A 76 12.07 0.49 -8.69
N VAL A 77 11.84 1.78 -8.96
CA VAL A 77 12.36 2.88 -8.14
C VAL A 77 11.78 2.80 -6.73
N PHE A 78 10.47 2.59 -6.62
CA PHE A 78 9.78 2.52 -5.33
C PHE A 78 10.31 1.37 -4.47
N ARG A 79 10.54 0.19 -5.07
CA ARG A 79 11.22 -0.94 -4.43
C ARG A 79 12.61 -0.59 -3.94
N LYS A 80 13.45 0.01 -4.81
CA LYS A 80 14.83 0.38 -4.47
C LYS A 80 14.92 1.26 -3.22
N HIS A 81 13.94 2.13 -2.99
CA HIS A 81 13.95 3.08 -1.87
C HIS A 81 13.21 2.60 -0.63
N LEU A 82 12.12 1.83 -0.77
CA LEU A 82 11.23 1.52 0.35
C LEU A 82 11.19 0.03 0.72
N GLU A 83 11.53 -0.88 -0.19
CA GLU A 83 11.47 -2.31 0.11
C GLU A 83 12.52 -2.66 1.18
N GLY A 84 12.08 -3.36 2.22
CA GLY A 84 12.87 -3.64 3.41
C GLY A 84 12.85 -2.55 4.48
N GLY A 85 12.31 -1.36 4.19
CA GLY A 85 12.16 -0.25 5.14
C GLY A 85 11.20 -0.56 6.30
N ILE A 86 11.33 0.19 7.39
CA ILE A 86 10.49 0.09 8.59
C ILE A 86 9.58 1.32 8.62
N ILE A 87 8.28 1.11 8.86
CA ILE A 87 7.32 2.20 9.03
C ILE A 87 7.52 2.80 10.42
N GLU A 88 7.82 4.09 10.52
CA GLU A 88 8.05 4.75 11.81
C GLU A 88 6.75 5.30 12.44
N SER A 89 5.86 5.89 11.63
CA SER A 89 4.65 6.60 12.08
C SER A 89 3.49 6.53 11.09
#